data_AF-A0A7J5C2B8-F1
#
_entry.id   AF-A0A7J5C2B8-F1
#
_cell.length_a   1.000
_cell.length_b   1.000
_cell.length_c   1.000
_cell.angle_alpha   90.00
_cell.angle_beta   90.00
_cell.angle_gamma   90.00
#
_symmetry.space_group_name_H-M   'P 1'
#
loop_
_entity.id
_entity.type
_entity.pdbx_description
1 polymer ?
#
loop_
_entity_poly.entity_id
_entity_poly.type
_entity_poly.pdbx_seq_one_letter_code
_entity_poly.pdbx_strand_id
1 'polypeptide(L)'
;MLKFEWPLIVPDNADVKRVAEATFDIDEYVVDVARRNGLPEGMQPLPEGVTVHLACHARAQNMGPKAAEMLKLIPNTPVDVIERCSGHGGTFGVVKPTHDLAVKVGRPVFRTARQQNRGHIVSDCPLAAQHIVQQ
;
A
#
# COMPACT_ATOMS: atom_id res chain seq x y z
N MET A 1 6.67 -7.90 -9.45
CA MET A 1 7.15 -9.04 -10.25
C MET A 1 6.21 -9.36 -11.42
N LEU A 2 5.10 -10.10 -11.22
CA LEU A 2 4.28 -10.66 -12.32
C LEU A 2 3.68 -9.61 -13.27
N LYS A 3 3.06 -8.56 -12.72
CA LYS A 3 2.38 -7.52 -13.50
C LYS A 3 3.31 -6.64 -14.32
N PHE A 4 4.40 -6.16 -13.71
CA PHE A 4 5.25 -5.13 -14.32
C PHE A 4 6.59 -5.67 -14.82
N GLU A 5 7.26 -6.53 -14.06
CA GLU A 5 8.66 -6.86 -14.31
C GLU A 5 8.83 -8.01 -15.31
N TRP A 6 7.99 -9.03 -15.25
CA TRP A 6 8.05 -10.13 -16.20
C TRP A 6 7.86 -9.70 -17.66
N PRO A 7 6.91 -8.79 -17.99
CA PRO A 7 6.82 -8.20 -19.32
C PRO A 7 8.09 -7.45 -19.77
N LEU A 8 8.92 -6.95 -18.85
CA LEU A 8 10.20 -6.32 -19.21
C LEU A 8 11.30 -7.34 -19.50
N ILE A 9 11.25 -8.51 -18.84
CA ILE A 9 12.26 -9.57 -19.01
C ILE A 9 11.98 -10.42 -20.25
N VAL A 10 10.71 -10.77 -20.50
CA VAL A 10 10.30 -11.65 -21.62
C VAL A 10 9.15 -11.01 -22.41
N PRO A 11 9.41 -9.89 -23.11
CA PRO A 11 8.37 -9.03 -23.69
C PRO A 11 7.55 -9.68 -24.81
N ASP A 12 8.05 -10.71 -25.48
CA ASP A 12 7.38 -11.34 -26.62
C ASP A 12 6.55 -12.58 -26.25
N ASN A 13 6.61 -13.03 -25.00
CA ASN A 13 5.88 -14.21 -24.56
C ASN A 13 4.40 -13.86 -24.27
N ALA A 14 3.49 -14.47 -25.04
CA ALA A 14 2.05 -14.24 -24.92
C ALA A 14 1.46 -14.68 -23.57
N ASP A 15 1.99 -15.75 -22.97
CA ASP A 15 1.54 -16.22 -21.66
C ASP A 15 1.95 -15.23 -20.55
N VAL A 16 3.15 -14.65 -20.65
CA VAL A 16 3.62 -13.61 -19.72
C VAL A 16 2.73 -12.37 -19.80
N LYS A 17 2.38 -11.91 -21.02
CA LYS A 17 1.45 -10.79 -21.21
C LYS A 17 0.09 -11.08 -20.59
N ARG A 18 -0.46 -12.27 -20.85
CA ARG A 18 -1.75 -12.69 -20.32
C ARG A 18 -1.77 -12.74 -18.79
N VAL A 19 -0.71 -13.27 -18.16
CA VAL A 19 -0.58 -13.29 -16.69
C VAL A 19 -0.46 -11.88 -16.14
N ALA A 20 0.32 -11.01 -16.78
CA ALA A 20 0.49 -9.62 -16.35
C ALA A 20 -0.83 -8.84 -16.40
N GLU A 21 -1.60 -8.97 -17.48
CA GLU A 21 -2.93 -8.37 -17.66
C GLU A 21 -3.95 -8.87 -16.64
N ALA A 22 -3.82 -10.13 -16.21
CA ALA A 22 -4.70 -10.75 -15.20
C ALA A 22 -4.21 -10.57 -13.76
N THR A 23 -3.05 -9.93 -13.54
CA THR A 23 -2.50 -9.69 -12.21
C THR A 23 -2.83 -8.30 -11.71
N PHE A 24 -3.38 -8.21 -10.51
CA PHE A 24 -3.72 -6.97 -9.84
C PHE A 24 -3.11 -6.94 -8.44
N ASP A 25 -2.72 -5.75 -8.00
CA ASP A 25 -2.67 -5.49 -6.57
C ASP A 25 -4.11 -5.43 -6.02
N ILE A 26 -4.32 -5.81 -4.75
CA ILE A 26 -5.67 -5.89 -4.21
C ILE A 26 -6.37 -4.52 -4.21
N ASP A 27 -5.63 -3.45 -3.90
CA ASP A 27 -6.21 -2.11 -3.88
C ASP A 27 -6.54 -1.62 -5.30
N GLU A 28 -5.69 -1.98 -6.27
CA GLU A 28 -5.93 -1.72 -7.69
C GLU A 28 -7.20 -2.42 -8.16
N TYR A 29 -7.35 -3.69 -7.79
CA TYR A 29 -8.51 -4.50 -8.14
C TYR A 29 -9.81 -3.91 -7.58
N VAL A 30 -9.82 -3.51 -6.30
CA VAL A 30 -11.01 -2.90 -5.68
C VAL A 30 -11.37 -1.59 -6.37
N VAL A 31 -10.39 -0.74 -6.69
CA VAL A 31 -10.62 0.52 -7.42
C VAL A 31 -11.15 0.26 -8.83
N ASP A 32 -10.65 -0.76 -9.53
CA ASP A 32 -11.13 -1.14 -10.86
C ASP A 32 -12.59 -1.62 -10.82
N VAL A 33 -12.93 -2.52 -9.88
CA VAL A 33 -14.30 -2.99 -9.66
C VAL A 33 -15.22 -1.82 -9.32
N ALA A 34 -14.82 -0.94 -8.40
CA ALA A 34 -15.61 0.23 -8.01
C ALA A 34 -15.90 1.15 -9.20
N ARG A 35 -14.96 1.32 -10.12
CA ARG A 35 -15.13 2.15 -11.34
C ARG A 35 -16.03 1.49 -12.37
N ARG A 36 -15.94 0.17 -12.54
CA ARG A 36 -16.68 -0.57 -13.58
C ARG A 36 -18.10 -0.93 -13.17
N ASN A 37 -18.27 -1.34 -11.91
CA ASN A 37 -19.47 -1.98 -11.41
C ASN A 37 -20.12 -1.22 -10.25
N GLY A 38 -19.43 -0.22 -9.68
CA GLY A 38 -19.81 0.36 -8.39
C GLY A 38 -19.43 -0.55 -7.22
N LEU A 39 -19.65 -0.05 -6.01
CA LEU A 39 -19.54 -0.82 -4.78
C LEU A 39 -20.93 -0.99 -4.15
N PRO A 40 -21.14 -2.04 -3.33
CA PRO A 40 -22.37 -2.17 -2.55
C PRO A 40 -22.66 -0.92 -1.72
N GLU A 41 -23.95 -0.61 -1.57
CA GLU A 41 -24.41 0.48 -0.71
C GLU A 41 -24.17 0.17 0.79
N GLY A 42 -24.30 1.20 1.63
CA GLY A 42 -24.28 1.05 3.09
C GLY A 42 -22.91 1.21 3.76
N MET A 43 -21.86 1.57 3.02
CA MET A 43 -20.58 1.97 3.61
C MET A 43 -20.78 3.13 4.59
N GLN A 44 -20.21 3.00 5.79
CA GLN A 44 -20.28 4.01 6.83
C GLN A 44 -18.99 4.85 6.84
N PRO A 45 -19.07 6.14 7.22
CA PRO A 45 -17.89 6.98 7.37
C PRO A 45 -16.96 6.47 8.48
N LEU A 46 -15.69 6.85 8.39
CA LEU A 46 -14.70 6.73 9.47
C LEU A 46 -14.30 8.15 9.91
N PRO A 47 -15.05 8.78 10.85
CA PRO A 47 -14.82 10.16 11.27
C PRO A 47 -13.41 10.43 11.83
N GLU A 48 -12.82 9.42 12.48
CA GLU A 48 -11.46 9.43 13.00
C GLU A 48 -10.39 9.44 11.89
N GLY A 49 -10.77 9.16 10.65
CA GLY A 49 -9.93 9.17 9.47
C GLY A 49 -8.89 8.06 9.42
N VAL A 50 -8.17 8.01 8.31
CA VAL A 50 -7.19 6.96 8.01
C VAL A 50 -5.88 7.60 7.56
N THR A 51 -4.79 7.23 8.21
CA THR A 51 -3.43 7.40 7.69
C THR A 51 -3.07 6.14 6.89
N VAL A 52 -2.82 6.29 5.60
CA VAL A 52 -2.36 5.20 4.73
C VAL A 52 -0.89 5.37 4.35
N HIS A 53 -0.08 4.38 4.67
CA HIS A 53 1.28 4.25 4.14
C HIS A 53 1.25 3.51 2.80
N LEU A 54 1.90 4.08 1.78
CA LEU A 54 2.04 3.45 0.47
C LEU A 54 3.36 2.68 0.37
N ALA A 55 3.27 1.41 0.00
CA ALA A 55 4.40 0.52 -0.09
C ALA A 55 5.35 0.89 -1.22
N CYS A 56 6.64 0.69 -0.99
CA CYS A 56 7.66 0.87 -2.02
C CYS A 56 7.41 -0.02 -3.24
N HIS A 57 6.89 -1.24 -3.06
CA HIS A 57 6.60 -2.16 -4.16
C HIS A 57 5.35 -1.78 -4.96
N ALA A 58 4.37 -1.13 -4.33
CA ALA A 58 3.20 -0.57 -5.03
C ALA A 58 3.65 0.55 -5.98
N ARG A 59 4.54 1.44 -5.49
CA ARG A 59 5.16 2.50 -6.29
C ARG A 59 6.00 1.94 -7.44
N ALA A 60 6.80 0.90 -7.17
CA ALA A 60 7.65 0.27 -8.19
C ALA A 60 6.84 -0.37 -9.34
N GLN A 61 5.57 -0.73 -9.10
CA GLN A 61 4.67 -1.23 -10.15
C GLN A 61 4.03 -0.11 -10.99
N ASN A 62 4.29 1.16 -10.66
CA ASN A 62 3.80 2.34 -11.40
C ASN A 62 2.26 2.36 -11.59
N MET A 63 1.51 1.86 -10.61
CA MET A 63 0.03 1.79 -10.67
C MET A 63 -0.67 2.98 -9.99
N GLY A 64 0.09 3.93 -9.46
CA GLY A 64 -0.45 5.05 -8.68
C GLY A 64 -0.84 4.67 -7.24
N PRO A 65 -1.40 5.61 -6.46
CA PRO A 65 -1.68 5.43 -5.03
C PRO A 65 -3.01 4.70 -4.79
N LYS A 66 -3.13 3.46 -5.27
CA LYS A 66 -4.42 2.72 -5.26
C LYS A 66 -5.02 2.50 -3.88
N ALA A 67 -4.19 2.29 -2.85
CA ALA A 67 -4.66 2.22 -1.47
C ALA A 67 -5.41 3.51 -1.05
N ALA A 68 -4.87 4.68 -1.38
CA ALA A 68 -5.49 5.96 -1.05
C ALA A 68 -6.73 6.24 -1.90
N GLU A 69 -6.72 5.87 -3.18
CA GLU A 69 -7.91 5.92 -4.04
C GLU A 69 -9.04 5.05 -3.48
N MET A 70 -8.72 3.82 -3.06
CA MET A 70 -9.67 2.88 -2.46
C MET A 70 -10.28 3.44 -1.18
N LEU A 71 -9.45 3.95 -0.25
CA LEU A 71 -9.94 4.50 1.02
C LEU A 71 -10.83 5.74 0.85
N LYS A 72 -10.62 6.51 -0.22
CA LYS A 72 -11.47 7.66 -0.57
C LYS A 72 -12.86 7.26 -1.09
N LEU A 73 -13.09 5.98 -1.39
CA LEU A 73 -14.43 5.46 -1.71
C LEU A 73 -15.31 5.37 -0.46
N ILE A 74 -14.72 5.37 0.73
CA ILE A 74 -15.46 5.42 1.99
C ILE A 74 -15.99 6.85 2.19
N PRO A 75 -17.32 7.05 2.35
CA PRO A 75 -17.91 8.39 2.40
C PRO A 75 -17.40 9.17 3.61
N ASN A 76 -17.16 10.47 3.43
CA ASN A 76 -16.79 11.42 4.50
C ASN A 76 -15.60 10.98 5.38
N THR A 77 -14.70 10.15 4.87
CA THR A 77 -13.51 9.68 5.58
C THR A 77 -12.29 10.53 5.23
N PRO A 78 -11.67 11.24 6.19
CA PRO A 78 -10.39 11.90 5.96
C PRO A 78 -9.30 10.87 5.68
N VAL A 79 -8.53 11.06 4.60
CA VAL A 79 -7.43 10.16 4.21
C VAL A 79 -6.13 10.95 4.07
N ASP A 80 -5.17 10.67 4.95
CA ASP A 80 -3.80 11.18 4.86
C ASP A 80 -2.86 10.12 4.30
N VAL A 81 -1.87 10.52 3.52
CA VAL A 81 -0.95 9.61 2.82
C VAL A 81 0.48 9.77 3.33
N ILE A 82 1.19 8.65 3.49
CA ILE A 82 2.63 8.60 3.72
C ILE A 82 3.30 7.85 2.57
N GLU A 83 4.09 8.56 1.77
CA GLU A 83 4.80 8.00 0.62
C GLU A 83 6.31 7.94 0.88
N ARG A 84 6.72 7.12 1.86
CA ARG A 84 8.12 6.95 2.23
C ARG A 84 8.37 5.55 2.77
N CYS A 85 9.59 5.04 2.57
CA CYS A 85 9.98 3.71 3.03
C CYS A 85 9.74 3.55 4.54
N SER A 86 8.96 2.53 4.92
CA SER A 86 8.75 2.14 6.32
C SER A 86 9.99 1.56 6.98
N GLY A 87 11.03 1.19 6.22
CA GLY A 87 12.21 0.49 6.73
C GLY A 87 12.04 -1.02 6.85
N HIS A 88 10.83 -1.57 6.63
CA HIS A 88 10.55 -2.98 6.85
C HIS A 88 11.33 -3.91 5.89
N GLY A 89 11.27 -3.73 4.58
CA GLY A 89 12.13 -4.46 3.62
C GLY A 89 12.12 -6.00 3.70
N GLY A 90 11.01 -6.63 4.14
CA GLY A 90 10.92 -8.09 4.31
C GLY A 90 11.67 -8.56 5.56
N THR A 91 12.58 -9.53 5.41
CA THR A 91 13.35 -10.05 6.54
C THR A 91 14.23 -8.98 7.20
N PHE A 92 14.64 -7.96 6.46
CA PHE A 92 15.48 -6.85 6.94
C PHE A 92 14.92 -6.17 8.20
N GLY A 93 13.60 -5.95 8.24
CA GLY A 93 12.91 -5.31 9.36
C GLY A 93 12.63 -6.23 10.54
N VAL A 94 12.88 -7.54 10.40
CA VAL A 94 12.53 -8.56 11.39
C VAL A 94 13.77 -9.14 12.06
N VAL A 95 14.86 -9.36 11.32
CA VAL A 95 16.04 -10.05 11.86
C VAL A 95 16.85 -9.14 12.78
N LYS A 96 17.30 -9.69 13.92
CA LYS A 96 18.07 -8.96 14.95
C LYS A 96 19.23 -8.12 14.40
N PRO A 97 20.06 -8.61 13.46
CA PRO A 97 21.21 -7.84 12.99
C PRO A 97 20.86 -6.53 12.28
N THR A 98 19.66 -6.43 11.68
CA THR A 98 19.27 -5.29 10.84
C THR A 98 18.05 -4.52 11.38
N HIS A 99 17.39 -5.04 12.42
CA HIS A 99 16.17 -4.43 12.97
C HIS A 99 16.37 -2.96 13.40
N ASP A 100 17.45 -2.65 14.13
CA ASP A 100 17.71 -1.26 14.57
C ASP A 100 17.92 -0.31 13.39
N LEU A 101 18.53 -0.80 12.32
CA LEU A 101 18.70 -0.04 11.09
C LEU A 101 17.37 0.15 10.36
N ALA A 102 16.52 -0.88 10.31
CA ALA A 102 15.16 -0.78 9.78
C ALA A 102 14.34 0.27 10.53
N VAL A 103 14.36 0.26 11.87
CA VAL A 103 13.70 1.27 12.71
C VAL A 103 14.25 2.67 12.43
N LYS A 104 15.57 2.81 12.27
CA LYS A 104 16.19 4.09 11.92
C LYS A 104 15.72 4.60 10.55
N VAL A 105 15.60 3.73 9.56
CA VAL A 105 15.09 4.07 8.21
C VAL A 105 13.62 4.48 8.27
N GLY A 106 12.80 3.75 9.03
CA GLY A 106 11.36 3.99 9.17
C GLY A 106 10.97 5.19 10.04
N ARG A 107 11.89 5.72 10.85
CA ARG A 107 11.65 6.81 11.81
C ARG A 107 10.86 8.01 11.24
N PRO A 108 11.11 8.49 10.00
CA PRO A 108 10.29 9.55 9.41
C PRO A 108 8.83 9.15 9.21
N VAL A 109 8.56 7.91 8.80
CA VAL A 109 7.19 7.36 8.62
C VAL A 109 6.49 7.28 9.96
N PHE A 110 7.13 6.75 10.99
CA PHE A 110 6.52 6.61 12.33
C PHE A 110 6.15 7.97 12.91
N ARG A 111 7.04 8.96 12.77
CA ARG A 111 6.78 10.33 13.20
C ARG A 111 5.61 10.95 12.43
N THR A 112 5.57 10.81 11.11
CA THR A 112 4.49 11.36 10.29
C THR A 112 3.14 10.71 10.64
N ALA A 113 3.11 9.39 10.83
CA ALA A 113 1.89 8.68 11.24
C ALA A 113 1.35 9.20 12.58
N ARG A 114 2.24 9.39 13.58
CA ARG A 114 1.89 9.99 14.87
C ARG A 114 1.42 11.45 14.76
N GLN A 115 2.00 12.22 13.86
CA GLN A 115 1.62 13.63 13.66
C GLN A 115 0.26 13.78 12.97
N GLN A 116 -0.04 12.92 12.00
CA GLN A 116 -1.34 12.88 11.33
C GLN A 116 -2.46 12.48 12.31
N ASN A 117 -2.13 11.64 13.29
CA ASN A 117 -2.97 11.33 14.45
C ASN A 117 -4.42 10.98 14.08
N ARG A 118 -4.58 10.21 13.00
CA ARG A 118 -5.86 9.62 12.60
C ARG A 118 -6.16 8.40 13.47
N GLY A 119 -7.42 7.98 13.52
CA GLY A 119 -7.83 6.81 14.31
C GLY A 119 -7.32 5.48 13.75
N HIS A 120 -7.02 5.44 12.44
CA HIS A 120 -6.53 4.23 11.78
C HIS A 120 -5.18 4.47 11.09
N ILE A 121 -4.28 3.50 11.19
CA ILE A 121 -3.04 3.41 10.40
C ILE A 121 -3.11 2.13 9.58
N VAL A 122 -3.07 2.26 8.26
CA VAL A 122 -3.12 1.14 7.32
C VAL A 122 -1.99 1.21 6.31
N SER A 123 -1.73 0.10 5.62
CA SER A 123 -0.71 0.00 4.58
C SER A 123 -1.10 -1.11 3.60
N ASP A 124 -0.89 -0.87 2.32
CA ASP A 124 -0.94 -1.85 1.23
C ASP A 124 0.20 -2.91 1.32
N CYS A 125 1.15 -2.69 2.23
CA CYS A 125 2.06 -3.71 2.75
C CYS A 125 1.72 -4.02 4.23
N PRO A 126 1.11 -5.17 4.56
CA PRO A 126 0.76 -5.53 5.94
C PRO A 126 1.96 -5.54 6.88
N LEU A 127 3.13 -5.94 6.37
CA LEU A 127 4.36 -5.97 7.15
C LEU A 127 4.86 -4.55 7.51
N ALA A 128 4.66 -3.59 6.59
CA ALA A 128 4.95 -2.19 6.88
C ALA A 128 3.99 -1.62 7.92
N ALA A 129 2.69 -1.95 7.87
CA ALA A 129 1.73 -1.54 8.90
C ALA A 129 2.17 -2.02 10.29
N GLN A 130 2.52 -3.30 10.43
CA GLN A 130 3.00 -3.84 11.70
C GLN A 130 4.26 -3.12 12.18
N HIS A 131 5.22 -2.89 11.28
CA HIS A 131 6.46 -2.19 11.63
C HIS A 131 6.22 -0.73 12.02
N ILE A 132 5.21 -0.06 11.47
CA ILE A 132 4.84 1.31 11.84
C ILE A 132 4.15 1.35 13.21
N VAL A 133 3.20 0.44 13.46
CA VAL A 133 2.38 0.42 14.68
C VAL A 133 3.19 -0.01 15.91
N GLN A 134 4.23 -0.83 15.74
CA GLN A 134 5.11 -1.25 16.84
C GLN A 134 6.02 -0.14 17.38
N GLN A 135 6.14 1.00 16.68
CA GLN A 135 7.20 1.99 16.89
C GLN A 135 6.71 3.31 17.46
#